data_AF-A0A835IZZ9-F1
#
_entry.id   AF-A0A835IZZ9-F1
#
_cell.length_a   1.000
_cell.length_b   1.000
_cell.length_c   1.000
_cell.angle_alpha   90.00
_cell.angle_beta   90.00
_cell.angle_gamma   90.00
#
_symmetry.space_group_name_H-M   'P 1'
#
loop_
_entity.id
_entity.type
_entity.pdbx_description
1 polymer ?
#
loop_
_entity_poly.entity_id
_entity_poly.type
_entity_poly.pdbx_seq_one_letter_code
_entity_poly.pdbx_strand_id
1 'polypeptide(L)'
;MDKLIHDDKGNATISNDGVTIMKLLDVVHPVAKILVDIAKSQDSEVGDGTTRVVLFAGEFLKEAKPFIEDGVHSKSLYVVFELLPIWQLAKLRNLLRV
;
A
#
# COMPACT_ATOMS: atom_id res chain seq x y z
N MET A 1 17.38 3.17 1.87
CA MET A 1 18.47 2.42 1.18
C MET A 1 18.08 2.35 -0.27
N ASP A 2 18.98 2.74 -1.14
CA ASP A 2 18.70 2.79 -2.57
C ASP A 2 18.56 1.39 -3.15
N LYS A 3 17.73 1.26 -4.18
CA LYS A 3 17.55 0.03 -4.95
C LYS A 3 18.14 0.23 -6.33
N LEU A 4 19.05 -0.67 -6.70
CA LEU A 4 19.51 -0.83 -8.07
C LEU A 4 18.51 -1.74 -8.79
N ILE A 5 17.88 -1.24 -9.84
CA ILE A 5 16.95 -1.96 -10.70
C ILE A 5 17.57 -2.05 -12.09
N HIS A 6 17.62 -3.26 -12.63
CA HIS A 6 18.18 -3.53 -13.95
C HIS A 6 17.07 -4.06 -14.86
N ASP A 7 16.92 -3.47 -16.04
CA ASP A 7 15.95 -3.93 -17.04
C ASP A 7 16.57 -4.94 -18.02
N ASP A 8 15.73 -5.63 -18.80
CA ASP A 8 16.20 -6.62 -19.78
C ASP A 8 16.97 -6.00 -20.97
N LYS A 9 16.97 -4.67 -21.08
CA LYS A 9 17.68 -3.91 -22.12
C LYS A 9 19.07 -3.47 -21.68
N GLY A 10 19.49 -3.81 -20.47
CA GLY A 10 20.79 -3.45 -19.92
C GLY A 10 20.84 -2.09 -19.23
N ASN A 11 19.70 -1.42 -19.03
CA ASN A 11 19.66 -0.16 -18.30
C ASN A 11 19.59 -0.41 -16.80
N ALA A 12 20.43 0.30 -16.05
CA ALA A 12 20.43 0.29 -14.61
C ALA A 12 19.91 1.62 -14.07
N THR A 13 18.90 1.56 -13.19
CA THR A 13 18.35 2.72 -12.48
C THR A 13 18.56 2.53 -10.98
N ILE A 14 19.10 3.54 -10.31
CA ILE A 14 19.19 3.58 -8.85
C ILE A 14 18.12 4.53 -8.34
N SER A 15 17.23 4.05 -7.47
CA SER A 15 16.20 4.88 -6.85
C SER A 15 15.84 4.40 -5.44
N ASN A 16 15.41 5.34 -4.62
CA ASN A 16 14.79 5.09 -3.31
C ASN A 16 13.32 5.56 -3.29
N ASP A 17 12.83 6.13 -4.40
CA ASP A 17 11.44 6.54 -4.50
C ASP A 17 10.54 5.33 -4.79
N GLY A 18 9.54 5.13 -3.92
CA GLY A 18 8.66 3.97 -3.97
C GLY A 18 7.89 3.87 -5.28
N VAL A 19 7.37 4.98 -5.80
CA VAL A 19 6.58 4.93 -7.05
C VAL A 19 7.48 4.67 -8.26
N THR A 20 8.68 5.25 -8.31
CA THR A 20 9.67 4.96 -9.36
C THR A 20 10.07 3.50 -9.34
N ILE A 21 10.36 2.94 -8.16
CA ILE A 21 10.68 1.51 -8.00
C ILE A 21 9.51 0.65 -8.51
N MET A 22 8.28 0.93 -8.08
CA MET A 22 7.09 0.15 -8.45
C MET A 22 6.77 0.22 -9.96
N LYS A 23 7.12 1.32 -10.65
CA LYS A 23 6.96 1.47 -12.11
C LYS A 23 7.98 0.67 -12.91
N LEU A 24 9.16 0.43 -12.34
CA LEU A 24 10.27 -0.28 -13.00
C LEU A 24 10.25 -1.80 -12.77
N LEU A 25 9.53 -2.27 -11.75
CA LEU A 25 9.38 -3.70 -11.48
C LEU A 25 8.43 -4.35 -12.49
N ASP A 26 8.85 -5.46 -13.09
CA ASP A 26 7.97 -6.30 -13.91
C ASP A 26 7.04 -7.16 -13.04
N VAL A 27 5.93 -6.55 -12.63
CA VAL A 27 4.96 -7.20 -11.74
C VAL A 27 3.97 -8.04 -12.55
N VAL A 28 4.15 -9.35 -12.53
CA VAL A 28 3.26 -10.31 -13.23
C VAL A 28 1.97 -10.58 -12.44
N HIS A 29 2.05 -10.63 -11.11
CA HIS A 29 0.91 -11.04 -10.27
C HIS A 29 -0.21 -9.98 -10.26
N PRO A 30 -1.47 -10.31 -10.62
CA PRO A 30 -2.55 -9.32 -10.74
C PRO A 30 -2.80 -8.52 -9.46
N VAL A 31 -2.78 -9.17 -8.29
CA VAL A 31 -2.98 -8.48 -7.00
C VAL A 31 -1.81 -7.54 -6.69
N ALA A 32 -0.59 -7.88 -7.13
CA ALA A 32 0.56 -7.00 -6.93
C ALA A 32 0.52 -5.79 -7.88
N LYS A 33 -0.11 -5.91 -9.07
CA LYS A 33 -0.40 -4.75 -9.92
C LYS A 33 -1.32 -3.75 -9.24
N ILE A 34 -2.30 -4.22 -8.46
CA ILE A 34 -3.16 -3.33 -7.66
C ILE A 34 -2.31 -2.50 -6.67
N LEU A 35 -1.27 -3.08 -6.06
CA LEU A 35 -0.36 -2.33 -5.18
C LEU A 35 0.45 -1.26 -5.94
N VAL A 36 0.84 -1.54 -7.18
CA VAL A 36 1.48 -0.54 -8.07
C VAL A 36 0.52 0.60 -8.37
N ASP A 37 -0.75 0.30 -8.64
CA ASP A 37 -1.76 1.30 -8.94
C ASP A 37 -2.12 2.16 -7.72
N ILE A 38 -2.15 1.59 -6.52
CA ILE A 38 -2.28 2.33 -5.26
C ILE A 38 -1.13 3.32 -5.09
N ALA A 39 0.12 2.91 -5.33
CA ALA A 39 1.28 3.80 -5.24
C ALA A 39 1.19 4.96 -6.25
N LYS A 40 0.78 4.68 -7.49
CA LYS A 40 0.58 5.70 -8.53
C LYS A 40 -0.54 6.68 -8.19
N SER A 41 -1.64 6.19 -7.61
CA SER A 41 -2.75 7.06 -7.18
C SER A 41 -2.32 7.98 -6.04
N GLN A 42 -1.53 7.49 -5.09
CA GLN A 42 -0.99 8.34 -4.01
C GLN A 42 -0.02 9.41 -4.54
N ASP A 43 0.80 9.04 -5.52
CA ASP A 43 1.70 9.95 -6.23
C ASP A 43 0.92 11.04 -6.98
N SER A 44 -0.19 10.70 -7.64
CA SER A 44 -0.99 11.67 -8.40
C SER A 44 -1.79 12.64 -7.53
N GLU A 45 -2.32 12.17 -6.40
CA GLU A 45 -3.18 12.98 -5.52
C GLU A 45 -2.38 13.85 -4.53
N VAL A 46 -1.30 13.32 -3.97
CA VAL A 46 -0.56 13.97 -2.87
C VAL A 46 0.92 14.15 -3.18
N GLY A 47 1.51 13.29 -4.02
CA GLY A 47 2.93 13.35 -4.37
C GLY A 47 3.90 12.91 -3.26
N ASP A 48 3.40 12.40 -2.12
CA ASP A 48 4.20 11.82 -1.04
C ASP A 48 3.44 10.63 -0.41
N GLY A 49 4.16 9.80 0.34
CA GLY A 49 3.61 8.64 1.03
C GLY A 49 3.45 7.42 0.14
N THR A 50 3.98 7.44 -1.09
CA THR A 50 3.91 6.34 -2.07
C THR A 50 4.44 5.02 -1.50
N THR A 51 5.55 5.05 -0.76
CA THR A 51 6.08 3.87 -0.06
C THR A 51 5.19 3.44 1.11
N ARG A 52 4.67 4.41 1.89
CA ARG A 52 3.88 4.12 3.10
C ARG A 52 2.54 3.48 2.76
N VAL A 53 1.87 3.96 1.72
CA VAL A 53 0.55 3.43 1.33
C VAL A 53 0.65 1.98 0.86
N VAL A 54 1.72 1.60 0.15
CA VAL A 54 1.96 0.21 -0.27
C VAL A 54 2.23 -0.68 0.94
N LEU A 55 3.05 -0.21 1.89
CA LEU A 55 3.33 -0.95 3.12
C LEU A 55 2.07 -1.15 3.97
N PHE A 56 1.21 -0.13 4.10
CA PHE A 56 -0.06 -0.25 4.81
C PHE A 56 -1.00 -1.25 4.15
N ALA A 57 -1.12 -1.24 2.83
CA ALA A 57 -1.93 -2.24 2.12
C ALA A 57 -1.42 -3.66 2.38
N GLY A 58 -0.10 -3.87 2.36
CA GLY A 58 0.51 -5.16 2.71
C GLY A 58 0.25 -5.59 4.14
N GLU A 59 0.40 -4.67 5.10
CA GLU A 59 0.17 -4.97 6.52
C GLU A 59 -1.32 -5.26 6.80
N PHE A 60 -2.25 -4.52 6.19
CA PHE A 60 -3.68 -4.82 6.33
C PHE A 60 -4.05 -6.20 5.80
N LEU A 61 -3.48 -6.63 4.66
CA LEU A 61 -3.71 -7.97 4.14
C LEU A 61 -3.13 -9.06 5.06
N LYS A 62 -1.96 -8.79 5.64
CA LYS A 62 -1.32 -9.69 6.60
C LYS A 62 -2.13 -9.83 7.89
N GLU A 63 -2.64 -8.72 8.43
CA GLU A 63 -3.52 -8.71 9.60
C GLU A 63 -4.90 -9.31 9.30
N ALA A 64 -5.39 -9.20 8.06
CA ALA A 64 -6.66 -9.82 7.64
C ALA A 64 -6.58 -11.36 7.58
N LYS A 65 -5.41 -11.89 7.20
CA LYS A 65 -5.19 -13.33 6.97
C LYS A 65 -5.66 -14.24 8.13
N PRO A 66 -5.27 -14.04 9.40
CA PRO A 66 -5.69 -14.92 10.50
C PRO A 66 -7.22 -14.97 10.66
N PHE A 67 -7.91 -13.84 10.47
CA PHE A 67 -9.37 -13.82 10.56
C PHE A 67 -10.03 -14.64 9.44
N ILE A 68 -9.48 -14.57 8.22
CA ILE A 68 -9.96 -15.41 7.11
C ILE A 68 -9.71 -16.90 7.43
N GLU A 69 -8.55 -17.23 7.99
CA GLU A 69 -8.20 -18.61 8.39
C GLU A 69 -9.12 -19.13 9.52
N ASP A 70 -9.57 -18.25 10.41
CA ASP A 70 -10.56 -18.54 11.46
C ASP A 70 -12.02 -18.59 10.94
N GLY A 71 -12.22 -18.43 9.63
CA GLY A 71 -13.54 -18.53 8.99
C GLY A 71 -14.37 -17.25 9.00
N VAL A 72 -13.78 -16.09 9.34
CA VAL A 72 -14.45 -14.80 9.20
C VAL A 72 -14.69 -14.51 7.72
N HIS A 73 -15.94 -14.22 7.36
CA HIS A 73 -16.30 -13.92 5.98
C HIS A 73 -15.64 -12.61 5.51
N SER A 74 -15.03 -12.61 4.32
CA SER A 74 -14.26 -11.48 3.79
C SER A 74 -15.04 -10.16 3.76
N LYS A 75 -16.36 -10.22 3.54
CA LYS A 75 -17.26 -9.05 3.60
C LYS A 75 -17.23 -8.35 4.96
N SER A 76 -17.11 -9.10 6.05
CA SER A 76 -17.03 -8.53 7.39
C SER A 76 -15.73 -7.76 7.59
N LEU A 77 -14.60 -8.29 7.10
CA LEU A 77 -13.31 -7.60 7.14
C LEU A 77 -13.29 -6.36 6.27
N TYR A 78 -13.90 -6.42 5.08
CA TYR A 78 -14.06 -5.25 4.21
C TYR A 78 -14.76 -4.09 4.94
N VAL A 79 -15.90 -4.35 5.59
CA VAL A 79 -16.65 -3.33 6.34
C VAL A 79 -15.79 -2.73 7.45
N VAL A 80 -15.02 -3.56 8.16
CA VAL A 80 -14.11 -3.08 9.22
C VAL A 80 -13.04 -2.16 8.64
N PHE A 81 -12.38 -2.55 7.54
CA PHE A 81 -11.34 -1.73 6.92
C PHE A 81 -11.87 -0.43 6.28
N GLU A 82 -13.11 -0.42 5.81
CA GLU A 82 -13.76 0.80 5.31
C GLU A 82 -14.04 1.81 6.44
N LEU A 83 -14.42 1.32 7.62
CA LEU A 83 -14.71 2.17 8.78
C LEU A 83 -13.45 2.61 9.54
N LEU A 84 -12.39 1.81 9.54
CA LEU A 84 -11.17 2.05 10.33
C LEU A 84 -10.59 3.49 10.19
N PRO A 85 -10.48 4.09 8.99
CA PRO A 85 -9.94 5.44 8.84
C PRO A 85 -10.79 6.49 9.55
N ILE A 86 -12.12 6.35 9.52
CA ILE A 86 -13.06 7.28 10.16
C ILE A 86 -12.84 7.27 11.68
N TRP A 87 -12.74 6.07 12.26
CA TRP A 87 -12.47 5.91 13.69
C TRP A 87 -11.10 6.47 14.08
N GLN A 88 -10.08 6.24 13.25
CA GLN A 88 -8.75 6.74 13.51
C GLN A 88 -8.69 8.27 13.44
N LEU A 89 -9.35 8.89 12.47
CA LEU A 89 -9.47 10.35 12.36
C LEU A 89 -10.23 10.94 13.56
N ALA A 90 -11.35 10.33 13.97
CA ALA A 90 -12.09 10.76 15.15
C ALA A 90 -11.23 10.70 16.43
N LYS A 91 -10.43 9.63 16.58
CA LYS A 91 -9.50 9.46 17.70
C LYS A 91 -8.36 10.48 17.67
N LEU A 92 -7.76 10.72 16.51
CA LEU A 92 -6.72 11.73 16.31
C LEU A 92 -7.23 13.13 16.63
N ARG A 93 -8.45 13.48 16.18
CA ARG A 93 -9.10 14.75 16.50
C ARG A 93 -9.25 14.94 18.01
N ASN A 94 -9.74 13.93 18.72
CA ASN A 94 -9.86 13.96 20.19
C ASN A 94 -8.50 14.11 20.89
N LEU A 95 -7.45 13.47 20.37
CA LEU A 95 -6.09 13.56 20.91
C LEU A 95 -5.47 14.95 20.71
N LEU A 96 -5.77 15.59 19.58
CA LEU A 96 -5.22 16.89 19.21
C LEU A 96 -5.97 18.08 19.84
N ARG A 97 -7.07 17.84 20.57
CA ARG A 97 -7.92 18.88 21.18
C ARG A 97 -8.27 20.03 20.20
N VAL A 98 -8.57 19.67 18.95
CA VAL A 98 -9.20 20.54 17.95
C VAL A 98 -10.50 19.91 17.51
#